data_AF-A0A2E7SE72-F1
#
_entry.id   AF-A0A2E7SE72-F1
#
_cell.length_a   1.000
_cell.length_b   1.000
_cell.length_c   1.000
_cell.angle_alpha   90.00
_cell.angle_beta   90.00
_cell.angle_gamma   90.00
#
_symmetry.space_group_name_H-M   'P 1'
#
loop_
_entity.id
_entity.type
_entity.pdbx_description
1 polymer ?
#
loop_
_entity_poly.entity_id
_entity_poly.type
_entity_poly.pdbx_seq_one_letter_code
_entity_poly.pdbx_strand_id
1 'polypeptide(L)'
;MPEGLAAESRFAPTDWPNWRGLTSDGQALLVNGLPTEWSETKNIVWKTPIPGRGHGTPTVVGERIYLATADEDEMFQAVLCIDKA
;
A
#
# COMPACT_ATOMS: atom_id res chain seq x y z
N MET A 1 -20.97 -0.25 -27.73
CA MET A 1 -19.68 -0.20 -27.01
C MET A 1 -19.33 -1.65 -26.70
N PRO A 2 -18.21 -2.21 -27.20
CA PRO A 2 -17.89 -3.59 -26.87
C PRO A 2 -17.54 -3.68 -25.39
N GLU A 3 -18.16 -4.64 -24.70
CA GLU A 3 -17.84 -5.04 -23.34
C GLU A 3 -16.37 -5.47 -23.30
N GLY A 4 -15.52 -4.58 -22.78
CA GLY A 4 -14.12 -4.91 -22.56
C GLY A 4 -14.04 -6.01 -21.52
N LEU A 5 -13.23 -7.04 -21.78
CA LEU A 5 -12.82 -8.02 -20.78
C LEU A 5 -12.19 -7.27 -19.59
N ALA A 6 -13.00 -6.94 -18.58
CA ALA A 6 -12.47 -6.72 -17.25
C ALA A 6 -12.05 -8.11 -16.75
N ALA A 7 -10.74 -8.34 -16.65
CA ALA A 7 -10.25 -9.49 -15.90
C ALA A 7 -10.81 -9.38 -14.47
N GLU A 8 -11.36 -10.47 -13.92
CA GLU A 8 -11.72 -10.49 -12.49
C GLU A 8 -10.45 -10.22 -11.67
N SER A 9 -10.32 -9.01 -11.12
CA SER A 9 -9.27 -8.75 -10.14
C SER A 9 -9.68 -9.43 -8.82
N ARG A 10 -9.10 -10.59 -8.54
CA ARG A 10 -9.34 -11.31 -7.28
C ARG A 10 -8.44 -10.77 -6.19
N PHE A 11 -8.81 -9.62 -5.63
CA PHE A 11 -8.22 -9.10 -4.40
C PHE A 11 -8.80 -9.83 -3.20
N ALA A 12 -7.97 -10.13 -2.21
CA ALA A 12 -8.45 -10.61 -0.93
C ALA A 12 -9.21 -9.48 -0.20
N PRO A 13 -10.17 -9.80 0.69
CA PRO A 13 -10.88 -8.78 1.47
C PRO A 13 -9.98 -7.89 2.35
N THR A 14 -8.75 -8.33 2.61
CA THR A 14 -7.74 -7.58 3.37
C THR A 14 -6.76 -6.80 2.49
N ASP A 15 -6.87 -6.92 1.16
CA ASP A 15 -6.04 -6.15 0.24
C ASP A 15 -6.53 -4.70 0.16
N TRP A 16 -5.59 -3.80 -0.13
CA TRP A 16 -5.81 -2.38 -0.33
C TRP A 16 -5.26 -1.95 -1.71
N PRO A 17 -5.92 -2.34 -2.81
CA PRO A 17 -5.36 -2.25 -4.16
C PRO A 17 -5.44 -0.86 -4.80
N ASN A 18 -6.23 0.07 -4.25
CA ASN A 18 -6.45 1.39 -4.83
C ASN A 18 -6.73 2.46 -3.76
N TRP A 19 -6.90 3.71 -4.19
CA TRP A 19 -7.25 4.82 -3.31
C TRP A 19 -8.51 4.50 -2.50
N ARG A 20 -8.39 4.56 -1.18
CA ARG A 20 -9.45 4.19 -0.23
C ARG A 20 -9.85 2.71 -0.22
N GLY A 21 -8.98 1.83 -0.70
CA GLY A 21 -9.08 0.39 -0.45
C GLY A 21 -10.01 -0.33 -1.41
N LEU A 22 -10.28 -1.61 -1.11
CA LEU A 22 -11.01 -2.51 -2.01
C LEU A 22 -12.39 -1.98 -2.43
N THR A 23 -13.09 -1.31 -1.51
CA THR A 23 -14.44 -0.75 -1.70
C THR A 23 -14.44 0.77 -1.91
N SER A 24 -13.27 1.40 -1.97
CA SER A 24 -13.07 2.85 -2.15
C SER A 24 -13.73 3.73 -1.06
N ASP A 25 -14.04 3.19 0.12
CA ASP A 25 -14.66 3.89 1.25
C ASP A 25 -13.68 4.29 2.37
N GLY A 26 -12.44 3.80 2.31
CA GLY A 26 -11.38 4.09 3.28
C GLY A 26 -11.54 3.35 4.60
N GLN A 27 -12.29 2.25 4.65
CA GLN A 27 -12.56 1.49 5.87
C GLN A 27 -11.86 0.13 5.87
N ALA A 28 -11.18 -0.20 6.98
CA ALA A 28 -10.59 -1.52 7.22
C ALA A 28 -11.55 -2.41 8.03
N LEU A 29 -12.66 -2.83 7.42
CA LEU A 29 -13.80 -3.48 8.10
C LEU A 29 -13.50 -4.83 8.78
N LEU A 30 -12.38 -5.47 8.44
CA LEU A 30 -12.02 -6.81 8.92
C LEU A 30 -11.00 -6.81 10.06
N VAL A 31 -10.66 -5.64 10.61
CA VAL A 31 -9.61 -5.51 11.62
C VAL A 31 -10.16 -4.89 12.89
N ASN A 32 -9.90 -5.55 14.03
CA ASN A 32 -10.23 -5.06 15.37
C ASN A 32 -8.95 -4.94 16.20
N GLY A 33 -8.99 -4.13 17.26
CA GLY A 33 -7.88 -4.01 18.20
C GLY A 33 -6.63 -3.35 17.62
N LEU A 34 -6.79 -2.45 16.65
CA LEU A 34 -5.69 -1.68 16.08
C LEU A 34 -4.99 -0.86 17.19
N PRO A 35 -3.65 -0.84 17.20
CA PRO A 35 -2.90 -0.06 18.19
C PRO A 35 -3.21 1.45 18.05
N THR A 36 -3.51 2.09 19.17
CA THR A 36 -3.84 3.53 19.26
C THR A 36 -2.68 4.39 19.75
N GLU A 37 -1.55 3.77 20.11
CA GLU A 37 -0.34 4.43 20.57
C GLU A 37 0.85 4.00 19.73
N TRP A 38 1.76 4.94 19.42
CA TRP A 38 2.88 4.70 18.51
C TRP A 38 4.14 5.41 18.98
N SER A 39 5.30 4.81 18.78
CA SER A 39 6.61 5.45 18.93
C SER A 39 7.62 4.75 18.03
N GLU A 40 8.85 5.27 17.94
CA GLU A 40 9.99 4.64 17.24
C GLU A 40 10.28 3.19 17.69
N THR A 41 9.76 2.78 18.85
CA THR A 41 9.98 1.46 19.44
C THR A 41 8.71 0.74 19.86
N LYS A 42 7.53 1.34 19.69
CA LYS A 42 6.24 0.79 20.13
C LYS A 42 5.32 0.58 18.94
N ASN A 43 4.73 -0.62 18.87
CA ASN A 43 3.76 -1.03 17.85
C ASN A 43 4.28 -0.99 16.40
N ILE A 44 5.60 -0.94 16.20
CA ILE A 44 6.25 -1.08 14.88
C ILE A 44 6.66 -2.54 14.66
N VAL A 45 6.16 -3.18 13.60
CA VAL A 45 6.58 -4.54 13.20
C VAL A 45 7.95 -4.51 12.52
N TRP A 46 8.14 -3.56 11.60
CA TRP A 46 9.40 -3.33 10.91
C TRP A 46 9.45 -1.91 10.33
N LYS A 47 10.64 -1.47 9.96
CA LYS A 47 10.87 -0.22 9.22
C LYS A 47 12.01 -0.40 8.22
N THR A 48 11.92 0.27 7.08
CA THR A 48 12.95 0.25 6.04
C THR A 48 13.13 1.65 5.45
N PRO A 49 14.37 2.08 5.12
CA PRO A 49 14.56 3.31 4.38
C PRO A 49 13.95 3.21 2.98
N ILE A 50 13.32 4.30 2.54
CA ILE A 50 12.78 4.45 1.18
C ILE A 50 13.62 5.51 0.45
N PRO A 51 14.18 5.21 -0.73
CA PRO A 51 14.93 6.20 -1.49
C PRO A 51 14.00 7.29 -2.05
N GLY A 52 14.50 8.51 -2.16
CA GLY A 52 13.72 9.66 -2.63
C GLY A 52 12.54 10.03 -1.72
N ARG A 53 11.53 10.65 -2.33
CA ARG A 53 10.28 11.08 -1.69
C ARG A 53 9.08 10.57 -2.48
N GLY A 54 8.10 10.03 -1.75
CA GLY A 54 6.79 9.63 -2.28
C GLY A 54 5.66 10.46 -1.67
N HIS A 55 4.62 10.72 -2.47
CA HIS A 55 3.39 11.41 -2.02
C HIS A 55 2.13 10.53 -2.08
N GLY A 56 2.28 9.30 -2.55
CA GLY A 56 1.18 8.34 -2.65
C GLY A 56 0.97 7.55 -1.37
N THR A 57 -0.26 7.08 -1.15
CA THR A 57 -0.55 6.05 -0.15
C THR A 57 -0.05 4.69 -0.64
N PRO A 58 0.48 3.83 0.25
CA PRO A 58 0.89 2.48 -0.14
C PRO A 58 -0.30 1.67 -0.65
N THR A 59 -0.04 0.83 -1.65
CA THR A 59 -0.97 -0.20 -2.12
C THR A 59 -0.53 -1.53 -1.55
N VAL A 60 -1.43 -2.28 -0.92
CA VAL A 60 -1.11 -3.57 -0.29
C VAL A 60 -1.91 -4.66 -0.97
N VAL A 61 -1.23 -5.67 -1.52
CA VAL A 61 -1.88 -6.82 -2.17
C VAL A 61 -1.13 -8.09 -1.80
N GLY A 62 -1.82 -9.01 -1.13
CA GLY A 62 -1.21 -10.21 -0.55
C GLY A 62 -0.07 -9.86 0.40
N GLU A 63 1.12 -10.37 0.11
CA GLU A 63 2.34 -10.15 0.92
C GLU A 63 3.24 -9.03 0.36
N ARG A 64 2.72 -8.22 -0.56
CA ARG A 64 3.49 -7.13 -1.20
C ARG A 64 2.89 -5.76 -0.90
N ILE A 65 3.78 -4.79 -0.72
CA ILE A 65 3.50 -3.37 -0.59
C ILE A 65 4.11 -2.66 -1.79
N TYR A 66 3.30 -1.87 -2.49
CA TYR A 66 3.71 -1.07 -3.63
C TYR A 66 3.69 0.41 -3.27
N LEU A 67 4.79 1.12 -3.54
CA LEU A 67 4.95 2.52 -3.17
C LEU A 67 5.63 3.30 -4.30
N ALA A 68 4.99 4.38 -4.74
CA ALA A 68 5.60 5.32 -5.68
C ALA A 68 6.60 6.23 -4.97
N THR A 69 7.78 6.40 -5.56
CA THR A 69 8.82 7.32 -5.08
C THR A 69 9.51 8.01 -6.26
N ALA A 70 10.10 9.17 -6.00
CA ALA A 70 10.96 9.88 -6.93
C ALA A 70 12.15 10.48 -6.18
N ASP A 71 13.31 10.49 -6.83
CA ASP A 71 14.52 11.13 -6.34
C ASP A 71 14.98 12.17 -7.36
N GLU A 72 15.03 13.43 -6.95
CA GLU A 72 15.40 14.56 -7.82
C GLU A 72 16.91 14.63 -8.06
N ASP A 73 17.72 14.22 -7.08
CA ASP A 73 19.18 14.28 -7.19
C ASP A 73 19.69 13.17 -8.11
N GLU A 74 19.13 11.96 -7.98
CA GLU A 74 19.44 10.79 -8.82
C GLU A 74 18.58 10.71 -10.10
N MET A 75 17.66 11.66 -10.30
CA MET A 75 16.82 11.81 -11.49
C MET A 75 16.05 10.54 -11.88
N PHE A 76 15.41 9.89 -10.92
CA PHE A 76 14.56 8.72 -11.20
C PHE A 76 13.18 8.81 -10.54
N GLN A 77 12.23 8.08 -11.13
CA GLN A 77 10.92 7.81 -10.55
C GLN A 77 10.63 6.32 -10.68
N ALA A 78 10.14 5.70 -9.61
CA ALA A 78 9.93 4.26 -9.54
C ALA A 78 8.70 3.88 -8.73
N VAL A 79 8.24 2.66 -8.92
CA VAL A 79 7.34 1.97 -7.99
C VAL A 79 8.15 0.87 -7.31
N LEU A 80 8.29 0.98 -6.00
CA LEU A 80 8.94 -0.03 -5.16
C LEU A 80 7.96 -1.16 -4.89
N CYS A 81 8.47 -2.38 -4.83
CA CYS A 81 7.74 -3.55 -4.35
C CYS A 81 8.48 -4.11 -3.14
N ILE A 82 7.82 -4.10 -1.98
CA ILE A 82 8.41 -4.43 -0.68
C ILE A 82 7.59 -5.59 -0.09
N ASP A 83 8.24 -6.50 0.62
CA ASP A 83 7.55 -7.56 1.38
C ASP A 83 6.84 -6.98 2.62
N LYS A 84 5.63 -7.45 2.91
CA LYS A 84 4.80 -7.02 4.06
C LYS A 84 5.35 -7.51 5.41
N ALA A 85 6.34 -8.42 5.39
CA ALA A 85 6.92 -9.27 6.45
C ALA A 85 6.36 -10.70 6.49
#